data_AF-A0A9X8M5C1-F1
#
_entry.id   AF-A0A9X8M5C1-F1
#
_cell.length_a   1.000
_cell.length_b   1.000
_cell.length_c   1.000
_cell.angle_alpha   90.00
_cell.angle_beta   90.00
_cell.angle_gamma   90.00
#
_symmetry.space_group_name_H-M   'P 1'
#
loop_
_entity.id
_entity.type
_entity.pdbx_description
1 polymer ?
#
loop_
_entity_poly.entity_id
_entity_poly.type
_entity_poly.pdbx_seq_one_letter_code
_entity_poly.pdbx_strand_id
1 'polypeptide(L)' 'MTIPKRKQIIEATINAQASQNYQDCQEWINETLRIMAKGTKHEKDVNWALEVCNTYKSLWINQSTHTKGEMQNELH' A
#
# COMPACT_ATOMS: atom_id res chain seq x y z
N MET A 1 -7.21 25.98 7.26
CA MET A 1 -7.19 25.25 8.55
C MET A 1 -6.59 23.88 8.32
N THR A 2 -5.58 23.49 9.09
CA THR A 2 -4.94 22.16 8.97
C THR A 2 -5.84 21.10 9.61
N ILE A 3 -6.14 20.01 8.90
CA ILE A 3 -6.97 18.92 9.41
C ILE A 3 -6.22 18.23 10.57
N PRO A 4 -6.83 18.00 11.76
CA PRO A 4 -6.17 17.31 12.86
C PRO A 4 -5.71 15.90 12.50
N LYS A 5 -4.51 15.50 12.96
CA LYS A 5 -3.93 14.17 12.72
C LYS A 5 -4.89 13.03 13.08
N ARG A 6 -5.61 13.15 14.20
CA ARG A 6 -6.62 12.16 14.63
C ARG A 6 -7.75 11.99 13.62
N LYS A 7 -8.20 13.07 12.98
CA LYS A 7 -9.26 13.01 11.97
C LYS A 7 -8.79 12.27 10.72
N GLN A 8 -7.58 12.57 10.25
CA GLN A 8 -6.97 11.87 9.10
C GLN A 8 -6.83 10.36 9.36
N ILE A 9 -6.40 9.96 10.57
CA ILE A 9 -6.30 8.54 10.96
C ILE A 9 -7.66 7.85 10.90
N ILE A 10 -8.70 8.48 11.45
CA ILE A 10 -10.06 7.92 11.46
C ILE A 10 -10.58 7.77 10.03
N GLU A 11 -10.43 8.80 9.18
CA GLU A 11 -10.87 8.76 7.78
C GLU A 11 -10.16 7.65 6.99
N ALA A 12 -8.83 7.54 7.10
CA ALA A 12 -8.08 6.47 6.44
C ALA A 12 -8.49 5.07 6.94
N THR A 13 -8.74 4.91 8.24
CA THR A 13 -9.18 3.63 8.81
C THR A 13 -10.58 3.24 8.34
N ILE A 14 -11.52 4.19 8.25
CA ILE A 14 -12.86 3.96 7.72
C ILE A 14 -12.76 3.51 6.25
N ASN A 15 -11.93 4.18 5.45
CA ASN A 15 -11.76 3.82 4.06
C ASN A 15 -11.14 2.42 3.89
N ALA A 16 -10.20 2.03 4.75
CA ALA A 16 -9.68 0.66 4.78
C ALA A 16 -10.79 -0.37 5.02
N GLN A 17 -11.67 -0.11 5.99
CA GLN A 17 -12.78 -1.01 6.33
C GLN A 17 -13.87 -1.07 5.25
N ALA A 18 -14.11 0.05 4.57
CA ALA A 18 -15.12 0.13 3.50
C ALA A 18 -14.62 -0.41 2.15
N SER A 19 -13.30 -0.66 2.02
CA SER A 19 -12.67 -1.10 0.78
C SER A 19 -13.23 -2.44 0.31
N GLN A 20 -13.59 -2.51 -0.98
CA GLN A 20 -14.20 -3.69 -1.59
C GLN A 20 -13.17 -4.73 -2.07
N ASN A 21 -11.90 -4.37 -2.09
CA ASN A 21 -10.82 -5.28 -2.46
C ASN A 21 -9.62 -5.11 -1.52
N TYR A 22 -8.79 -6.15 -1.51
CA TYR A 22 -7.62 -6.24 -0.64
C TYR A 22 -6.59 -5.15 -0.93
N GLN A 23 -6.39 -4.79 -2.21
CA GLN A 23 -5.39 -3.81 -2.59
C GLN A 23 -5.72 -2.42 -2.03
N ASP A 24 -6.96 -1.95 -2.21
CA ASP A 24 -7.39 -0.65 -1.72
C ASP A 24 -7.36 -0.62 -0.18
N CYS A 25 -7.79 -1.72 0.45
CA CYS A 25 -7.70 -1.87 1.90
C CYS A 25 -6.24 -1.72 2.40
N GLN A 26 -5.31 -2.40 1.72
CA GLN A 26 -3.89 -2.33 2.06
C GLN A 26 -3.33 -0.91 1.88
N GLU A 27 -3.72 -0.20 0.82
CA GLU A 27 -3.29 1.19 0.59
C GLU A 27 -3.77 2.12 1.70
N TRP A 28 -5.01 1.97 2.16
CA TRP A 28 -5.54 2.75 3.29
C TRP A 28 -4.90 2.39 4.64
N ILE A 29 -4.56 1.11 4.86
CA ILE A 29 -3.80 0.69 6.04
C ILE A 29 -2.39 1.32 6.02
N ASN A 30 -1.72 1.31 4.87
CA ASN A 30 -0.40 1.92 4.72
C ASN A 30 -0.45 3.43 4.97
N GLU A 31 -1.49 4.11 4.48
CA GLU A 31 -1.67 5.54 4.74
C GLU A 31 -1.95 5.83 6.23
N THR A 32 -2.73 4.97 6.89
CA THR A 32 -2.95 5.05 8.34
C THR A 32 -1.62 4.97 9.11
N LEU A 33 -0.77 4.00 8.77
CA LEU A 33 0.56 3.85 9.36
C LEU A 33 1.44 5.10 9.12
N ARG A 34 1.45 5.63 7.90
CA ARG A 34 2.20 6.83 7.54
C ARG A 34 1.75 8.04 8.36
N ILE A 35 0.43 8.28 8.45
CA ILE A 35 -0.12 9.39 9.24
C ILE A 35 0.26 9.22 10.71
N MET A 36 0.10 8.03 11.28
CA MET A 36 0.44 7.73 12.67
C MET A 36 1.92 7.96 12.97
N ALA A 37 2.81 7.54 12.06
CA ALA A 37 4.26 7.66 12.24
C ALA A 37 4.78 9.09 12.01
N LYS A 38 4.09 9.92 11.21
CA LYS A 38 4.52 11.28 10.88
C LYS A 38 4.79 12.13 12.13
N GLY A 39 5.97 12.74 12.20
CA GLY A 39 6.46 13.55 13.31
C GLY A 39 6.93 12.75 14.52
N THR A 40 7.03 11.42 14.41
CA THR A 40 7.53 10.54 15.49
C THR A 40 8.91 9.98 15.13
N LYS A 41 9.61 9.42 16.12
CA LYS A 41 10.89 8.72 15.91
C LYS A 41 10.82 7.54 14.94
N HIS A 42 9.61 7.05 14.64
CA HIS A 42 9.38 5.88 13.77
C HIS A 42 9.09 6.25 12.31
N GLU A 43 8.98 7.54 11.97
CA GLU A 43 8.59 7.98 10.62
C GLU A 43 9.49 7.39 9.53
N LYS A 44 10.81 7.41 9.74
CA LYS A 44 11.78 6.90 8.77
C LYS A 44 11.64 5.40 8.57
N ASP A 45 11.52 4.64 9.65
CA ASP A 45 11.42 3.18 9.60
C ASP A 45 10.12 2.73 8.92
N VAL A 46 9.00 3.40 9.23
CA VAL A 46 7.71 3.13 8.60
C VAL A 46 7.75 3.46 7.11
N ASN A 47 8.29 4.61 6.73
CA ASN A 47 8.40 4.97 5.30
C ASN A 47 9.29 3.98 4.54
N TRP A 48 10.43 3.59 5.11
CA TRP A 48 11.33 2.60 4.50
C TRP A 48 10.64 1.24 4.33
N ALA A 49 9.95 0.74 5.36
CA ALA A 49 9.22 -0.53 5.27
C ALA A 49 8.13 -0.50 4.18
N LEU A 50 7.39 0.61 4.07
CA LEU A 50 6.35 0.78 3.06
C LEU A 50 6.94 0.84 1.63
N GLU A 51 8.07 1.51 1.44
CA GLU A 51 8.80 1.54 0.16
C GLU A 51 9.25 0.15 -0.27
N VAL A 52 9.80 -0.65 0.66
CA VAL A 52 10.20 -2.04 0.39
C VAL A 52 8.99 -2.89 -0.02
N CYS A 53 7.88 -2.79 0.71
CA CYS A 53 6.65 -3.51 0.39
C CYS A 53 6.10 -3.15 -1.00
N ASN A 54 6.10 -1.87 -1.36
CA ASN A 54 5.65 -1.40 -2.67
C ASN A 54 6.56 -1.89 -3.81
N THR A 55 7.87 -1.90 -3.56
CA THR A 55 8.87 -2.42 -4.51
C THR A 55 8.63 -3.91 -4.76
N TYR A 56 8.43 -4.69 -3.69
CA TYR A 56 8.17 -6.13 -3.82
C TYR A 56 6.84 -6.41 -4.52
N LYS A 57 5.78 -5.65 -4.22
CA LYS A 57 4.49 -5.75 -4.93
C LYS A 57 4.66 -5.52 -6.43
N SER A 58 5.44 -4.50 -6.82
CA SER A 58 5.74 -4.22 -8.23
C SER A 58 6.50 -5.38 -8.91
N LEU A 59 7.53 -5.92 -8.24
CA LEU A 59 8.29 -7.06 -8.76
C LEU A 59 7.43 -8.31 -8.96
N TRP A 60 6.56 -8.62 -8.00
CA TRP A 60 5.67 -9.79 -8.09
C TRP A 60 4.64 -9.65 -9.22
N ILE A 61 4.07 -8.46 -9.39
CA ILE A 61 3.17 -8.16 -10.52
C ILE A 61 3.91 -8.35 -11.85
N ASN A 62 5.11 -7.78 -11.99
CA ASN A 62 5.92 -7.89 -13.21
C ASN A 62 6.36 -9.32 -13.52
N GLN A 63 6.62 -10.13 -12.49
CA GLN A 63 6.95 -11.54 -12.66
C GLN A 63 5.72 -12.34 -13.11
N SER A 64 4.55 -12.07 -12.51
CA SER A 64 3.30 -12.75 -12.90
C SER A 64 2.83 -12.42 -14.32
N THR A 65 3.08 -11.20 -14.81
CA THR A 65 2.76 -10.81 -16.19
C THR A 65 3.74 -11.41 -17.20
N HIS A 66 5.02 -11.55 -16.86
CA HIS A 66 6.01 -12.25 -17.68
C HIS A 66 5.61 -13.71 -17.91
N THR A 67 5.34 -14.46 -16.84
CA THR A 67 4.97 -15.88 -16.92
C THR A 67 3.66 -16.09 -17.69
N LYS A 68 2.71 -15.15 -17.60
CA LYS A 68 1.44 -15.22 -18.36
C LYS A 68 1.63 -14.94 -19.85
N GLY A 69 2.58 -14.08 -20.23
CA GLY A 69 2.95 -13.81 -21.63
C GLY A 69 3.66 -15.01 -22.28
N GLU A 70 4.53 -15.70 -21.56
CA GLU A 70 5.22 -16.90 -22.04
C GLU A 70 4.24 -18.05 -22.33
N MET A 71 3.30 -18.32 -21.42
CA MET A 71 2.27 -19.35 -21.64
C MET A 71 1.35 -19.05 -22.82
N GLN A 72 1.14 -17.79 -23.20
CA GLN A 72 0.32 -17.43 -24.38
C GLN A 72 1.09 -17.56 -25.71
N ASN A 73 2.42 -17.45 -25.69
CA ASN A 73 3.27 -17.64 -26.86
C ASN A 73 3.55 -19.12 -27.15
N GLU A 74 3.53 -20.00 -26.14
CA GLU A 74 3.69 -21.46 -26.34
C GLU A 74 2.43 -22.15 -26.88
N LEU A 75 1.28 -21.46 -26.87
CA LEU A 75 -0.02 -21.97 -27.33
C LEU A 75 -0.39 -21.54 -28.77
N HIS A 76 0.52 -20.89 -29.50
CA HIS A 76 0.40 -20.55 -30.93
C HIS A 76 1.49 -21.24 -31.74
#